data_AF-A0A8T4S8N1-F1
#
_entry.id   AF-A0A8T4S8N1-F1
#
_cell.length_a   1.000
_cell.length_b   1.000
_cell.length_c   1.000
_cell.angle_alpha   90.00
_cell.angle_beta   90.00
_cell.angle_gamma   90.00
#
_symmetry.space_group_name_H-M   'P 1'
#
loop_
_entity.id
_entity.type
_entity.pdbx_description
1 polymer ?
#
loop_
_entity_poly.entity_id
_entity_poly.type
_entity_poly.pdbx_seq_one_letter_code
_entity_poly.pdbx_strand_id
1 'polypeptide(L)'
;MDNEVKKEIIEILRNSLDAIKRDNIKTIRDLSNRIINSSSITQDEDVITIAVVTYSLSKILERTDYRKYSGWKLFYETTLNSLKGALFALENNNIINFENNIKNILDVIDKLDNKLKNYIKDVVHEAQIARGSRLHEHGLSMGRTAELLGIDKWELMEYVSKTGIPEVKEGFTLDVEKRLKIARRLFK
;
A
#
# COMPACT_ATOMS: atom_id res chain seq x y z
N MET A 1 1.76 -17.52 1.53
CA MET A 1 2.33 -16.53 2.45
C MET A 1 3.47 -17.12 3.28
N ASP A 2 4.64 -16.49 3.20
CA ASP A 2 5.83 -16.83 4.00
C ASP A 2 5.68 -16.41 5.49
N ASN A 3 6.46 -17.03 6.39
CA ASN A 3 6.37 -16.76 7.83
C ASN A 3 6.85 -15.35 8.24
N GLU A 4 7.85 -14.79 7.56
CA GLU A 4 8.30 -13.41 7.80
C GLU A 4 7.27 -12.42 7.29
N VAL A 5 6.75 -12.67 6.09
CA VAL A 5 5.64 -11.89 5.49
C VAL A 5 4.43 -11.85 6.42
N LYS A 6 4.05 -13.01 6.95
CA LYS A 6 2.92 -13.13 7.88
C LYS A 6 3.11 -12.27 9.13
N LYS A 7 4.30 -12.31 9.74
CA LYS A 7 4.60 -11.52 10.95
C LYS A 7 4.52 -10.02 10.65
N GLU A 8 5.01 -9.61 9.50
CA GLU A 8 4.95 -8.22 9.07
C GLU A 8 3.51 -7.75 8.86
N ILE A 9 2.68 -8.54 8.15
CA ILE A 9 1.27 -8.20 7.95
C ILE A 9 0.53 -8.10 9.29
N ILE A 10 0.78 -9.03 10.22
CA ILE A 10 0.22 -8.99 11.59
C ILE A 10 0.59 -7.68 12.29
N GLU A 11 1.86 -7.27 12.23
CA GLU A 11 2.33 -6.02 12.84
C GLU A 11 1.64 -4.80 12.23
N ILE A 12 1.54 -4.75 10.90
CA ILE A 12 0.89 -3.66 10.16
C ILE A 12 -0.60 -3.56 10.51
N LEU A 13 -1.31 -4.69 10.52
CA LEU A 13 -2.74 -4.73 10.89
C LEU A 13 -2.97 -4.24 12.31
N ARG A 14 -2.14 -4.71 13.26
CA ARG A 14 -2.23 -4.31 14.67
C ARG A 14 -1.98 -2.81 14.85
N ASN A 15 -0.90 -2.29 14.25
CA ASN A 15 -0.57 -0.87 14.34
C ASN A 15 -1.60 0.01 13.62
N SER A 16 -2.18 -0.47 12.51
CA SER A 16 -3.23 0.23 11.78
C SER A 16 -4.51 0.32 12.60
N LEU A 17 -4.92 -0.76 13.28
CA LEU A 17 -6.06 -0.76 14.19
C LEU A 17 -5.92 0.28 15.30
N ASP A 18 -4.74 0.35 15.93
CA ASP A 18 -4.49 1.31 16.99
C ASP A 18 -4.44 2.75 16.48
N ALA A 19 -3.85 2.97 15.29
CA ALA A 19 -3.81 4.28 14.65
C ALA A 19 -5.22 4.77 14.26
N ILE A 20 -6.08 3.90 13.72
CA ILE A 20 -7.47 4.24 13.36
C ILE A 20 -8.29 4.63 14.60
N LYS A 21 -8.13 3.90 15.71
CA LYS A 21 -8.83 4.21 16.97
C LYS A 21 -8.38 5.55 17.58
N ARG A 22 -7.12 5.92 17.38
CA ARG A 22 -6.53 7.18 17.88
C ARG A 22 -6.63 8.33 16.88
N ASP A 23 -7.29 8.12 15.74
CA ASP A 23 -7.38 9.07 14.62
C ASP A 23 -6.00 9.54 14.11
N ASN A 24 -4.98 8.69 14.23
CA ASN A 24 -3.61 9.00 13.82
C ASN A 24 -3.37 8.58 12.35
N ILE A 25 -3.92 9.39 11.45
CA ILE A 25 -3.94 9.14 10.01
C ILE A 25 -2.53 9.10 9.41
N LYS A 26 -1.60 9.92 9.94
CA LYS A 26 -0.19 9.93 9.54
C LYS A 26 0.44 8.56 9.75
N THR A 27 0.21 7.93 10.90
CA THR A 27 0.75 6.60 11.18
C THR A 27 0.20 5.53 10.22
N ILE A 28 -1.08 5.58 9.84
CA ILE A 28 -1.65 4.63 8.86
C ILE A 28 -0.92 4.77 7.52
N ARG A 29 -0.66 6.01 7.09
CA ARG A 29 0.07 6.30 5.85
C ARG A 29 1.52 5.80 5.92
N ASP A 30 2.21 6.05 7.03
CA ASP A 30 3.59 5.61 7.22
C ASP A 30 3.71 4.07 7.22
N LEU A 31 2.77 3.38 7.86
CA LEU A 31 2.69 1.90 7.84
C LEU A 31 2.51 1.37 6.42
N SER A 32 1.61 1.97 5.65
CA SER A 32 1.37 1.58 4.25
C SER A 32 2.55 1.86 3.32
N ASN A 33 3.44 2.80 3.66
CA ASN A 33 4.70 3.00 2.94
C ASN A 33 5.73 1.93 3.33
N ARG A 34 5.83 1.60 4.63
CA ARG A 34 6.78 0.60 5.14
C ARG A 34 6.57 -0.76 4.48
N ILE A 35 5.32 -1.20 4.35
CA ILE A 35 4.99 -2.50 3.79
C ILE A 35 5.25 -2.60 2.27
N ILE A 36 5.33 -1.47 1.55
CA ILE A 36 5.76 -1.51 0.14
C ILE A 36 7.24 -1.86 0.04
N ASN A 37 8.05 -1.27 0.90
CA ASN A 37 9.49 -1.45 0.87
C ASN A 37 9.87 -2.92 1.12
N SER A 38 9.07 -3.67 1.87
CA SER A 38 9.20 -5.13 2.00
C SER A 38 8.59 -5.89 0.83
N SER A 39 7.45 -5.44 0.29
CA SER A 39 6.80 -6.07 -0.87
C SER A 39 7.62 -6.04 -2.16
N SER A 40 8.52 -5.07 -2.33
CA SER A 40 9.43 -5.05 -3.49
C SER A 40 10.41 -6.22 -3.49
N ILE A 41 10.71 -6.75 -2.30
CA ILE A 41 11.60 -7.89 -2.10
C ILE A 41 10.82 -9.20 -2.21
N THR A 42 9.63 -9.29 -1.61
CA THR A 42 8.87 -10.55 -1.51
C THR A 42 7.92 -10.80 -2.69
N GLN A 43 7.49 -9.74 -3.38
CA GLN A 43 6.47 -9.77 -4.45
C GLN A 43 5.19 -10.55 -4.09
N ASP A 44 4.89 -10.65 -2.79
CA ASP A 44 3.75 -11.40 -2.27
C ASP A 44 2.47 -10.56 -2.41
N GLU A 45 1.45 -11.16 -3.02
CA GLU A 45 0.18 -10.51 -3.36
C GLU A 45 -0.59 -10.04 -2.12
N ASP A 46 -0.47 -10.74 -0.98
CA ASP A 46 -1.11 -10.36 0.27
C ASP A 46 -0.48 -9.06 0.82
N VAL A 47 0.84 -8.94 0.72
CA VAL A 47 1.57 -7.75 1.16
C VAL A 47 1.17 -6.52 0.35
N ILE A 48 1.09 -6.68 -0.97
CA ILE A 48 0.67 -5.63 -1.90
C ILE A 48 -0.77 -5.22 -1.62
N THR A 49 -1.67 -6.20 -1.43
CA THR A 49 -3.07 -5.94 -1.10
C THR A 49 -3.21 -5.16 0.20
N ILE A 50 -2.45 -5.54 1.24
CA ILE A 50 -2.45 -4.81 2.52
C ILE A 50 -1.91 -3.39 2.36
N ALA A 51 -0.88 -3.19 1.53
CA ALA A 51 -0.33 -1.86 1.23
C ALA A 51 -1.39 -0.92 0.60
N VAL A 52 -2.16 -1.45 -0.36
CA VAL A 52 -3.25 -0.73 -1.04
C VAL A 52 -4.38 -0.42 -0.07
N VAL A 53 -4.83 -1.42 0.70
CA VAL A 53 -5.93 -1.26 1.67
C VAL A 53 -5.56 -0.23 2.73
N THR A 54 -4.39 -0.35 3.37
CA THR A 54 -3.98 0.60 4.41
C THR A 54 -3.82 2.02 3.88
N TYR A 55 -3.30 2.19 2.66
CA TYR A 55 -3.20 3.52 2.05
C TYR A 55 -4.57 4.11 1.72
N SER A 56 -5.47 3.31 1.13
CA SER A 56 -6.84 3.71 0.83
C SER A 56 -7.56 4.18 2.09
N LEU A 57 -7.45 3.41 3.18
CA LEU A 57 -7.98 3.78 4.49
C LEU A 57 -7.39 5.10 4.99
N SER A 58 -6.08 5.32 4.84
CA SER A 58 -5.46 6.59 5.23
C SER A 58 -6.07 7.79 4.47
N LYS A 59 -6.35 7.64 3.17
CA LYS A 59 -6.94 8.69 2.32
C LYS A 59 -8.40 8.95 2.63
N ILE A 60 -9.16 7.91 2.93
CA ILE A 60 -10.58 8.02 3.31
C ILE A 60 -10.69 8.68 4.69
N LEU A 61 -9.88 8.25 5.66
CA LEU A 61 -9.90 8.77 7.03
C LEU A 61 -9.40 10.22 7.13
N GLU A 62 -8.47 10.63 6.26
CA GLU A 62 -7.98 12.03 6.12
C GLU A 62 -9.10 13.01 5.82
N ARG A 63 -10.17 12.56 5.16
CA ARG A 63 -11.28 13.41 4.72
C ARG A 63 -12.35 13.44 5.80
N THR A 64 -12.19 14.34 6.75
CA THR A 64 -13.11 14.50 7.88
C THR A 64 -14.55 14.80 7.45
N ASP A 65 -14.76 15.41 6.28
CA ASP A 65 -16.10 15.63 5.71
C ASP A 65 -16.86 14.34 5.42
N TYR A 66 -16.15 13.23 5.18
CA TYR A 66 -16.79 11.94 4.92
C TYR A 66 -17.52 11.39 6.16
N ARG A 67 -17.13 11.87 7.35
CA ARG A 67 -17.76 11.51 8.62
C ARG A 67 -19.22 11.95 8.72
N LYS A 68 -19.64 12.90 7.87
CA LYS A 68 -20.99 13.45 7.83
C LYS A 68 -21.97 12.60 7.01
N TYR A 69 -21.47 11.67 6.18
CA TYR A 69 -22.32 10.80 5.38
C TYR A 69 -22.99 9.72 6.22
N SER A 70 -24.24 9.37 5.87
CA SER A 70 -25.02 8.36 6.59
C SER A 70 -24.38 6.97 6.59
N GLY A 71 -23.59 6.64 5.56
CA GLY A 71 -22.84 5.39 5.45
C GLY A 71 -21.56 5.32 6.28
N TRP A 72 -21.09 6.44 6.84
CA TRP A 72 -19.78 6.50 7.50
C TRP A 72 -19.66 5.58 8.72
N LYS A 73 -20.69 5.57 9.58
CA LYS A 73 -20.67 4.76 10.80
C LYS A 73 -20.53 3.28 10.47
N LEU A 74 -21.34 2.79 9.52
CA LEU A 74 -21.29 1.41 9.06
C LEU A 74 -19.91 1.09 8.45
N PHE A 75 -19.38 1.99 7.62
CA PHE A 75 -18.04 1.85 7.06
C PHE A 75 -16.96 1.71 8.14
N TYR A 76 -16.95 2.64 9.11
CA TYR A 76 -15.94 2.69 10.15
C TYR A 76 -15.97 1.45 11.05
N GLU A 77 -17.16 1.06 11.51
CA GLU A 77 -17.35 -0.13 12.36
C GLU A 77 -17.01 -1.42 11.62
N THR A 78 -17.46 -1.55 10.37
CA THR A 78 -17.19 -2.75 9.56
C THR A 78 -15.70 -2.86 9.23
N THR A 79 -15.04 -1.75 8.87
CA THR A 79 -13.60 -1.71 8.62
C THR A 79 -12.81 -2.14 9.85
N LEU A 80 -13.14 -1.61 11.03
CA LEU A 80 -12.47 -2.00 12.27
C LEU A 80 -12.68 -3.47 12.60
N ASN A 81 -13.90 -3.98 12.43
CA ASN A 81 -14.21 -5.38 12.71
C ASN A 81 -13.50 -6.31 11.73
N SER A 82 -13.44 -5.96 10.44
CA SER A 82 -12.72 -6.75 9.45
C SER A 82 -11.20 -6.70 9.63
N LEU A 83 -10.62 -5.56 10.00
CA LEU A 83 -9.19 -5.50 10.35
C LEU A 83 -8.86 -6.38 11.57
N LYS A 84 -9.71 -6.38 12.60
CA LYS A 84 -9.58 -7.30 13.75
C LYS A 84 -9.73 -8.76 13.33
N GLY A 85 -10.71 -9.06 12.48
CA GLY A 85 -10.97 -10.39 11.95
C GLY A 85 -9.78 -10.91 11.13
N ALA A 86 -9.22 -10.07 10.27
CA ALA A 86 -8.01 -10.36 9.49
C ALA A 86 -6.81 -10.66 10.39
N LEU A 87 -6.58 -9.83 11.42
CA LEU A 87 -5.51 -10.03 12.40
C LEU A 87 -5.66 -11.38 13.12
N PHE A 88 -6.86 -11.65 13.65
CA PHE A 88 -7.16 -12.90 14.35
C PHE A 88 -7.01 -14.12 13.41
N ALA A 89 -7.48 -14.01 12.18
CA ALA A 89 -7.38 -15.08 11.18
C ALA A 89 -5.91 -15.41 10.89
N LEU A 90 -5.05 -14.41 10.70
CA LEU A 90 -3.61 -14.63 10.52
C LEU A 90 -2.98 -15.24 11.76
N GLU A 91 -3.25 -14.74 12.96
CA GLU A 91 -2.72 -15.32 14.22
C GLU A 91 -3.06 -16.81 14.34
N ASN A 92 -4.22 -17.24 13.83
CA ASN A 92 -4.69 -18.63 13.83
C ASN A 92 -4.39 -19.42 12.53
N ASN A 93 -3.53 -18.92 11.64
CA ASN A 93 -3.18 -19.55 10.35
C ASN A 93 -4.38 -19.78 9.40
N ASN A 94 -5.45 -19.01 9.52
CA ASN A 94 -6.64 -19.13 8.69
C ASN A 94 -6.62 -18.12 7.54
N ILE A 95 -5.96 -18.50 6.44
CA ILE A 95 -5.74 -17.63 5.28
C ILE A 95 -7.06 -17.25 4.58
N ILE A 96 -7.97 -18.21 4.42
CA ILE A 96 -9.28 -17.97 3.78
C ILE A 96 -10.07 -16.89 4.53
N ASN A 97 -10.10 -16.96 5.86
CA ASN A 97 -10.78 -15.93 6.65
C ASN A 97 -10.04 -14.59 6.61
N PHE A 98 -8.71 -14.59 6.51
CA PHE A 98 -7.95 -13.36 6.30
C PHE A 98 -8.37 -12.70 4.98
N GLU A 99 -8.32 -13.43 3.86
CA GLU A 99 -8.71 -12.95 2.53
C GLU A 99 -10.16 -12.43 2.51
N ASN A 100 -11.09 -13.17 3.12
CA ASN A 100 -12.49 -12.75 3.24
C ASN A 100 -12.67 -11.43 4.00
N ASN A 101 -11.89 -11.22 5.07
CA ASN A 101 -11.93 -9.98 5.82
C ASN A 101 -11.35 -8.80 5.01
N ILE A 102 -10.27 -9.03 4.26
CA ILE A 102 -9.69 -8.02 3.38
C ILE A 102 -10.66 -7.66 2.25
N LYS A 103 -11.29 -8.66 1.63
CA LYS A 103 -12.34 -8.45 0.63
C LYS A 103 -13.51 -7.65 1.19
N ASN A 104 -13.95 -7.93 2.41
CA ASN A 104 -15.03 -7.17 3.05
C ASN A 104 -14.66 -5.70 3.26
N ILE A 105 -13.39 -5.39 3.56
CA ILE A 105 -12.92 -3.99 3.65
C ILE A 105 -13.05 -3.32 2.28
N LEU A 106 -12.59 -3.96 1.21
CA LEU A 106 -12.69 -3.43 -0.16
C LEU A 106 -14.15 -3.22 -0.59
N ASP A 107 -15.03 -4.18 -0.29
CA ASP A 107 -16.46 -4.09 -0.61
C ASP A 107 -17.14 -2.93 0.14
N VAL A 108 -16.74 -2.68 1.39
CA VAL A 108 -17.30 -1.61 2.21
C VAL A 108 -16.75 -0.24 1.80
N ILE A 109 -15.49 -0.20 1.34
CA ILE A 109 -14.93 0.96 0.65
C ILE A 109 -15.76 1.27 -0.61
N ASP A 110 -16.02 0.31 -1.50
CA ASP A 110 -16.81 0.52 -2.73
C ASP A 110 -18.27 0.95 -2.46
N LYS A 111 -18.82 0.57 -1.31
CA LYS A 111 -20.20 0.89 -0.90
C LYS A 111 -20.36 2.23 -0.18
N LEU A 112 -19.28 2.94 0.15
CA LEU A 112 -19.35 4.22 0.85
C LEU A 112 -19.91 5.30 -0.10
N ASP A 113 -21.25 5.36 -0.18
CA ASP A 113 -22.14 6.33 -0.85
C ASP A 113 -22.08 6.38 -2.41
N ASN A 114 -23.25 6.34 -3.06
CA ASN A 114 -23.42 6.40 -4.52
C ASN A 114 -22.90 7.71 -5.16
N LYS A 115 -22.82 8.81 -4.41
CA LYS A 115 -22.16 10.05 -4.89
C LYS A 115 -20.64 10.00 -4.78
N LEU A 116 -20.11 9.21 -3.84
CA LEU A 116 -18.68 8.98 -3.65
C LEU A 116 -18.18 7.77 -4.43
N LYS A 117 -19.07 6.91 -4.96
CA LYS A 117 -18.71 5.65 -5.62
C LYS A 117 -17.70 5.81 -6.75
N ASN A 118 -17.83 6.86 -7.57
CA ASN A 118 -16.82 7.19 -8.58
C ASN A 118 -15.52 7.62 -7.88
N TYR A 119 -15.63 8.55 -6.93
CA TYR A 119 -14.49 9.08 -6.19
C TYR A 119 -13.71 8.04 -5.37
N ILE A 120 -14.37 7.02 -4.82
CA ILE A 120 -13.72 6.00 -3.98
C ILE A 120 -13.13 4.88 -4.83
N LYS A 121 -13.80 4.51 -5.94
CA LYS A 121 -13.12 3.73 -6.99
C LYS A 121 -11.87 4.45 -7.45
N ASP A 122 -11.95 5.76 -7.65
CA ASP A 122 -10.78 6.58 -7.93
C ASP A 122 -9.77 6.53 -6.78
N VAL A 123 -10.16 6.54 -5.49
CA VAL A 123 -9.21 6.43 -4.37
C VAL A 123 -8.50 5.08 -4.29
N VAL A 124 -9.21 3.97 -4.51
CA VAL A 124 -8.59 2.62 -4.53
C VAL A 124 -7.71 2.47 -5.76
N HIS A 125 -8.17 2.97 -6.92
CA HIS A 125 -7.42 2.97 -8.16
C HIS A 125 -6.17 3.86 -8.08
N GLU A 126 -6.30 5.08 -7.55
CA GLU A 126 -5.20 5.98 -7.21
C GLU A 126 -4.26 5.35 -6.18
N ALA A 127 -4.79 4.59 -5.20
CA ALA A 127 -3.98 3.86 -4.26
C ALA A 127 -3.16 2.78 -4.97
N GLN A 128 -3.77 1.98 -5.85
CA GLN A 128 -3.07 0.99 -6.65
C GLN A 128 -1.99 1.67 -7.51
N ILE A 129 -2.33 2.72 -8.24
CA ILE A 129 -1.38 3.47 -9.07
C ILE A 129 -0.23 4.04 -8.23
N ALA A 130 -0.51 4.70 -7.10
CA ALA A 130 0.51 5.28 -6.23
C ALA A 130 1.40 4.20 -5.60
N ARG A 131 0.84 3.05 -5.24
CA ARG A 131 1.59 1.91 -4.69
C ARG A 131 2.41 1.21 -5.77
N GLY A 132 1.87 1.08 -6.97
CA GLY A 132 2.60 0.56 -8.13
C GLY A 132 3.79 1.44 -8.49
N SER A 133 3.57 2.75 -8.44
CA SER A 133 4.62 3.73 -8.67
C SER A 133 5.82 3.53 -7.74
N ARG A 134 5.54 3.27 -6.44
CA ARG A 134 6.57 2.95 -5.44
C ARG A 134 7.20 1.57 -5.65
N LEU A 135 6.43 0.56 -6.03
CA LEU A 135 6.97 -0.76 -6.38
C LEU A 135 7.98 -0.64 -7.53
N HIS A 136 7.65 0.16 -8.54
CA HIS A 136 8.53 0.43 -9.69
C HIS A 136 9.81 1.15 -9.29
N GLU A 137 9.73 2.16 -8.42
CA GLU A 137 10.91 2.81 -7.81
C GLU A 137 11.86 1.78 -7.16
N HIS A 138 11.29 0.79 -6.50
CA HIS A 138 12.07 -0.24 -5.79
C HIS A 138 12.50 -1.41 -6.70
N GLY A 139 12.48 -1.22 -8.02
CA GLY A 139 13.11 -2.14 -8.99
C GLY A 139 12.17 -3.17 -9.64
N LEU A 140 10.86 -3.15 -9.34
CA LEU A 140 9.90 -3.96 -10.09
C LEU A 140 9.64 -3.36 -11.48
N SER A 141 9.48 -4.22 -12.49
CA SER A 141 9.10 -3.74 -13.82
C SER A 141 7.65 -3.21 -13.82
N MET A 142 7.37 -2.15 -14.58
CA MET A 142 6.01 -1.60 -14.71
C MET A 142 4.95 -2.63 -15.10
N GLY A 143 5.30 -3.59 -15.97
CA GLY A 143 4.38 -4.65 -16.39
C GLY A 143 4.04 -5.59 -15.24
N ARG A 144 5.04 -6.03 -14.47
CA ARG A 144 4.84 -6.89 -13.30
C ARG A 144 4.06 -6.17 -12.20
N THR A 145 4.35 -4.89 -11.99
CA THR A 145 3.64 -4.05 -11.03
C THR A 145 2.17 -3.86 -11.39
N ALA A 146 1.87 -3.57 -12.67
CA ALA A 146 0.49 -3.41 -13.14
C ALA A 146 -0.31 -4.72 -13.00
N GLU A 147 0.32 -5.85 -13.33
CA GLU A 147 -0.25 -7.19 -13.14
C GLU A 147 -0.58 -7.48 -11.67
N LEU A 148 0.38 -7.27 -10.76
CA LEU A 148 0.20 -7.51 -9.32
C LEU A 148 -0.88 -6.65 -8.68
N LEU A 149 -1.10 -5.45 -9.20
CA LEU A 149 -2.08 -4.50 -8.68
C LEU A 149 -3.43 -4.56 -9.39
N GLY A 150 -3.52 -5.29 -10.51
CA GLY A 150 -4.73 -5.34 -11.33
C GLY A 150 -5.09 -4.00 -11.96
N ILE A 151 -4.11 -3.17 -12.30
CA ILE A 151 -4.30 -1.84 -12.92
C ILE A 151 -3.77 -1.80 -14.35
N ASP A 152 -4.23 -0.81 -15.12
CA ASP A 152 -3.70 -0.62 -16.47
C ASP A 152 -2.26 -0.09 -16.42
N LYS A 153 -1.40 -0.67 -17.26
CA LYS A 153 0.01 -0.33 -17.32
C LYS A 153 0.24 1.11 -17.79
N TRP A 154 -0.61 1.65 -18.67
CA TRP A 154 -0.50 3.01 -19.18
C TRP A 154 -0.89 4.04 -18.13
N GLU A 155 -1.91 3.75 -17.33
CA GLU A 155 -2.28 4.60 -16.18
C GLU A 155 -1.13 4.70 -15.16
N LEU A 156 -0.49 3.57 -14.86
CA LEU A 156 0.69 3.53 -14.02
C LEU A 156 1.86 4.34 -14.61
N MET A 157 2.11 4.20 -15.92
CA MET A 157 3.15 4.97 -16.63
C MET A 157 2.90 6.48 -16.61
N GLU A 158 1.65 6.89 -16.85
CA GLU A 158 1.26 8.30 -16.86
C GLU A 158 1.47 8.93 -15.48
N TYR A 159 1.08 8.22 -14.41
CA TYR A 159 1.28 8.69 -13.04
C TYR A 159 2.76 8.81 -12.67
N VAL A 160 3.57 7.77 -12.92
CA VAL A 160 5.03 7.77 -12.65
C VAL A 160 5.70 8.97 -13.32
N SER A 161 5.30 9.26 -14.57
CA SER A 161 5.83 10.37 -15.36
C SER A 161 5.44 11.73 -14.77
N LYS A 162 4.19 11.88 -14.28
CA LYS A 162 3.71 13.11 -13.62
C LYS A 162 4.35 13.35 -12.26
N THR A 163 4.69 12.29 -11.52
CA THR A 163 5.27 12.40 -10.18
C THR A 163 6.79 12.60 -10.16
N GLY A 164 7.45 12.69 -11.33
CA GLY A 164 8.90 12.95 -11.41
C GLY A 164 9.75 11.82 -10.84
N ILE A 165 9.20 10.61 -10.77
CA ILE A 165 9.88 9.44 -10.21
C ILE A 165 11.14 9.04 -10.99
N PRO A 166 11.22 9.22 -12.32
CA PRO A 166 12.48 9.06 -13.04
C PRO A 166 13.58 10.06 -12.59
N GLU A 167 13.22 11.12 -11.85
CA GLU A 167 14.13 12.18 -11.41
C GLU A 167 14.50 12.10 -9.90
N VAL A 168 14.11 11.04 -9.19
CA VAL A 168 14.74 10.78 -7.89
C VAL A 168 16.22 10.51 -8.19
N LYS A 169 17.08 11.45 -7.77
CA LYS A 169 18.54 11.38 -7.90
C LYS A 169 19.13 10.21 -7.11
N GLU A 170 18.86 8.97 -7.50
CA GLU A 170 19.63 7.80 -7.06
C GLU A 170 20.99 7.74 -7.79
N GLY A 171 21.18 8.59 -8.80
CA GLY A 171 22.47 8.85 -9.41
C GLY A 171 23.21 10.01 -8.75
N PHE A 172 23.81 9.81 -7.56
CA PHE A 172 25.10 10.47 -7.34
C PHE A 172 26.08 9.77 -8.27
N THR A 173 26.25 10.29 -9.49
CA THR A 173 27.34 9.85 -10.35
C THR A 173 28.63 10.21 -9.60
N LEU A 174 29.34 9.19 -9.09
CA LEU A 174 30.64 9.40 -8.48
C LEU A 174 31.52 10.13 -9.49
N ASP A 175 32.12 11.24 -9.04
CA ASP A 175 33.08 11.99 -9.83
C ASP A 175 34.14 11.04 -10.42
N VAL A 176 34.55 11.31 -11.66
CA VAL A 176 35.44 10.43 -12.44
C VAL A 176 36.72 10.12 -11.66
N GLU A 177 37.22 11.07 -10.87
CA GLU A 177 38.40 10.89 -10.04
C GLU A 177 38.17 9.84 -8.94
N LYS A 178 37.00 9.87 -8.28
CA LYS A 178 36.62 8.90 -7.25
C LYS A 178 36.46 7.50 -7.84
N ARG A 179 35.92 7.39 -9.07
CA ARG A 179 35.78 6.11 -9.78
C ARG A 179 37.14 5.51 -10.12
N LEU A 180 38.08 6.31 -10.61
CA LEU A 180 39.45 5.87 -10.92
C LEU A 180 40.21 5.41 -9.67
N LYS A 181 40.03 6.09 -8.53
CA LYS A 181 40.62 5.67 -7.25
C LYS A 181 40.15 4.29 -6.79
N ILE A 182 38.85 4.02 -6.90
CA ILE A 182 38.27 2.72 -6.54
C ILE A 182 38.81 1.63 -7.46
N ALA A 183 38.80 1.85 -8.78
CA ALA A 183 39.30 0.89 -9.74
C ALA A 183 40.77 0.54 -9.50
N ARG A 184 41.63 1.54 -9.26
CA ARG A 184 43.06 1.33 -8.98
C ARG A 184 43.32 0.52 -7.71
N ARG A 185 42.40 0.56 -6.73
CA ARG A 185 42.54 -0.22 -5.48
C ARG A 185 42.24 -1.70 -5.68
N LEU A 186 41.44 -2.06 -6.70
CA LEU A 186 41.07 -3.45 -7.00
C LEU A 186 42.18 -4.24 -7.71
N PHE A 187 43.13 -3.54 -8.34
CA PHE A 187 44.26 -4.12 -9.07
C PHE A 187 45.60 -3.88 -8.38
N LYS A 188 45.58 -3.64 -7.06
CA LYS A 188 46.77 -3.61 -6.20
C LYS A 188 46.87 -4.88 -5.38
#